data_AF-A0A1E5QUT5-F1
#
_entry.id   AF-A0A1E5QUT5-F1
#
_cell.length_a   1.000
_cell.length_b   1.000
_cell.length_c   1.000
_cell.angle_alpha   90.00
_cell.angle_beta   90.00
_cell.angle_gamma   90.00
#
_symmetry.space_group_name_H-M   'P 1'
#
loop_
_entity.id
_entity.type
_entity.pdbx_description
1 polymer ?
#
loop_
_entity_poly.entity_id
_entity_poly.type
_entity_poly.pdbx_seq_one_letter_code
_entity_poly.pdbx_strand_id
1 'polypeptide(L)'
;MKQKIYTINPAKIGNQQGFRLPSAFYKENPQFAEAPGEIEVLNDDTLLVRINPQNNNEEEEEETLMMSLFLDFLSKDALKNPEQLKPYTQKMSDEIDNLLTGVDIEE
;
A
#
# COMPACT_ATOMS: atom_id res chain seq x y z
N MET A 1 -12.22 -4.66 16.39
CA MET A 1 -11.33 -3.53 16.71
C MET A 1 -12.08 -2.54 17.58
N LYS A 2 -11.48 -2.02 18.67
CA LYS A 2 -12.15 -1.00 19.50
C LYS A 2 -12.16 0.33 18.73
N GLN A 3 -13.33 0.90 18.50
CA GLN A 3 -13.43 2.24 17.92
C GLN A 3 -12.83 3.25 18.92
N LYS A 4 -11.73 3.89 18.53
CA LYS A 4 -11.16 5.02 19.26
C LYS A 4 -11.83 6.31 18.76
N ILE A 5 -12.34 7.10 19.68
CA ILE A 5 -12.97 8.38 19.40
C ILE A 5 -11.99 9.47 19.86
N TYR A 6 -11.67 10.40 18.97
CA TYR A 6 -10.84 11.56 19.28
C TYR A 6 -11.71 12.81 19.30
N THR A 7 -11.75 13.51 20.43
CA THR A 7 -12.42 14.80 20.52
C THR A 7 -11.58 15.87 19.81
N ILE A 8 -12.19 16.59 18.89
CA ILE A 8 -11.57 17.67 18.12
C ILE A 8 -12.18 19.01 18.51
N ASN A 9 -11.38 20.07 18.43
CA ASN A 9 -11.85 21.43 18.72
C ASN A 9 -11.65 22.31 17.48
N PRO A 10 -12.57 23.25 17.24
CA PRO A 10 -12.39 24.25 16.20
C PRO A 10 -11.17 25.12 16.52
N ALA A 11 -10.43 25.50 15.49
CA ALA A 11 -9.24 26.32 15.59
C ALA A 11 -9.12 27.22 14.36
N LYS A 12 -8.48 28.38 14.54
CA LYS A 12 -8.05 29.23 13.44
C LYS A 12 -6.69 28.75 12.93
N ILE A 13 -6.60 28.49 11.63
CA ILE A 13 -5.39 28.04 10.94
C ILE A 13 -5.09 29.06 9.85
N GLY A 14 -4.15 29.98 10.12
CA GLY A 14 -3.90 31.12 9.25
C GLY A 14 -5.15 31.98 9.06
N ASN A 15 -5.62 32.08 7.81
CA ASN A 15 -6.84 32.81 7.44
C ASN A 15 -8.10 31.93 7.37
N GLN A 16 -8.00 30.64 7.71
CA GLN A 16 -9.10 29.69 7.62
C GLN A 16 -9.56 29.22 9.01
N GLN A 17 -10.77 28.66 9.06
CA GLN A 17 -11.25 27.88 10.21
C GLN A 17 -11.09 26.39 9.91
N GLY A 18 -10.76 25.61 10.92
CA GLY A 18 -10.66 24.16 10.80
C GLY A 18 -10.74 23.47 12.15
N PHE A 19 -10.47 22.17 12.15
CA PHE A 19 -10.38 21.36 13.37
C PHE A 19 -8.93 20.94 13.61
N ARG A 20 -8.48 21.02 14.86
CA ARG A 20 -7.16 20.50 15.23
C ARG A 20 -7.30 19.06 15.74
N LEU A 21 -6.63 18.13 15.08
CA LEU A 21 -6.49 16.76 15.55
C LEU A 21 -5.49 16.70 16.73
N PRO A 22 -5.77 15.91 17.79
CA PRO A 22 -4.83 15.76 18.92
C PRO A 22 -3.51 15.12 18.48
N SER A 23 -2.39 15.48 19.12
CA SER A 23 -1.09 14.87 18.82
C SER A 23 -1.07 13.35 19.04
N ALA A 24 -1.91 12.84 19.95
CA ALA A 24 -2.09 11.40 20.16
C ALA A 24 -2.62 10.68 18.91
N PHE A 25 -3.45 11.34 18.08
CA PHE A 25 -3.96 10.76 16.84
C PHE A 25 -2.81 10.45 15.87
N TYR A 26 -1.91 11.41 15.64
CA TYR A 26 -0.78 11.24 14.72
C TYR A 26 0.32 10.33 15.27
N LYS A 27 0.50 10.25 16.59
CA LYS A 27 1.40 9.26 17.20
C LYS A 27 0.93 7.83 16.95
N GLU A 28 -0.37 7.61 16.95
CA GLU A 28 -0.97 6.30 16.72
C GLU A 28 -1.19 6.00 15.23
N ASN A 29 -1.29 7.05 14.39
CA ASN A 29 -1.53 6.96 12.96
C ASN A 29 -0.58 7.92 12.19
N PRO A 30 0.73 7.62 12.16
CA PRO A 30 1.72 8.51 11.55
C PRO A 30 1.51 8.72 10.05
N GLN A 31 0.93 7.75 9.35
CA GLN A 31 0.64 7.81 7.92
C GLN A 31 -0.30 8.97 7.51
N PHE A 32 -1.01 9.58 8.47
CA PHE A 32 -1.95 10.66 8.21
C PHE A 32 -1.39 12.07 8.45
N ALA A 33 -0.16 12.22 8.95
CA ALA A 33 0.38 13.51 9.42
C ALA A 33 0.50 14.58 8.32
N GLU A 34 0.81 14.17 7.09
CA GLU A 34 1.04 15.07 5.94
C GLU A 34 0.20 14.66 4.72
N ALA A 35 -0.77 13.78 4.93
CA ALA A 35 -1.60 13.24 3.88
C ALA A 35 -2.70 14.25 3.45
N PRO A 36 -2.94 14.44 2.15
CA PRO A 36 -4.11 15.16 1.69
C PRO A 36 -5.39 14.43 2.08
N GLY A 37 -6.51 15.15 2.11
CA GLY A 37 -7.79 14.56 2.44
C GLY A 37 -8.96 15.36 1.90
N GLU A 38 -10.12 14.73 1.95
CA GLU A 38 -11.39 15.24 1.48
C GLU A 38 -12.43 15.21 2.60
N ILE A 39 -13.36 16.16 2.57
CA ILE A 39 -14.47 16.23 3.52
C ILE A 39 -15.76 16.10 2.72
N GLU A 40 -16.57 15.11 3.09
CA GLU A 40 -17.90 14.87 2.54
C GLU A 40 -18.94 15.17 3.62
N VAL A 41 -19.92 16.03 3.31
CA VAL A 41 -21.02 16.34 4.22
C VAL A 41 -22.15 15.34 3.99
N LEU A 42 -22.47 14.55 5.01
CA LEU A 42 -23.50 13.52 4.90
C LEU A 42 -24.89 14.07 5.27
N ASN A 43 -24.96 14.94 6.28
CA ASN A 43 -26.18 15.63 6.73
C ASN A 43 -25.81 16.86 7.60
N ASP A 44 -26.79 17.45 8.30
CA ASP A 44 -26.64 18.69 9.07
C ASP A 44 -25.64 18.62 10.24
N ASP A 45 -25.42 17.44 10.82
CA ASP A 45 -24.55 17.25 12.00
C ASP A 45 -23.39 16.27 11.78
N THR A 46 -23.31 15.69 10.58
CA THR A 46 -22.38 14.59 10.28
C THR A 46 -21.61 14.86 8.99
N LEU A 47 -20.29 14.74 9.10
CA LEU A 47 -19.36 14.74 7.99
C LEU A 47 -18.46 13.49 8.03
N LEU A 48 -17.96 13.10 6.87
CA LEU A 48 -16.94 12.07 6.68
C LEU A 48 -15.64 12.74 6.24
N VAL A 49 -14.54 12.45 6.94
CA VAL A 49 -13.19 12.85 6.53
C VAL A 49 -12.49 11.64 5.96
N ARG A 50 -12.07 11.72 4.70
CA ARG A 50 -11.24 10.72 4.03
C ARG A 50 -9.82 11.28 3.95
N ILE A 51 -8.86 10.59 4.56
CA ILE A 51 -7.44 10.94 4.48
C ILE A 51 -6.82 9.96 3.49
N ASN A 52 -6.15 10.49 2.48
CA ASN A 52 -5.49 9.73 1.43
C ASN A 52 -3.99 9.76 1.72
N PRO A 53 -3.47 8.88 2.61
CA PRO A 53 -2.04 8.77 2.79
C PRO A 53 -1.42 8.54 1.42
N GLN A 54 -0.37 9.29 1.11
CA GLN A 54 0.52 8.84 0.06
C GLN A 54 1.09 7.53 0.63
N ASN A 55 0.60 6.39 0.14
CA ASN A 55 1.34 5.15 0.31
C ASN A 55 2.74 5.49 -0.18
N ASN A 56 3.72 5.24 0.68
CA ASN A 56 5.09 5.55 0.35
C ASN A 56 5.42 4.71 -0.88
N ASN A 57 5.33 5.29 -2.08
CA ASN A 57 5.75 4.62 -3.33
C ASN A 57 7.20 4.14 -3.21
N GLU A 58 7.97 4.68 -2.26
CA GLU A 58 9.28 4.18 -1.84
C GLU A 58 9.26 2.68 -1.48
N GLU A 59 8.24 2.15 -0.80
CA GLU A 59 8.17 0.71 -0.47
C GLU A 59 7.94 -0.13 -1.73
N GLU A 60 7.03 0.28 -2.61
CA GLU A 60 6.78 -0.41 -3.90
C GLU A 60 7.99 -0.28 -4.86
N GLU A 61 8.66 0.87 -4.88
CA GLU A 61 9.89 1.11 -5.65
C GLU A 61 11.06 0.27 -5.13
N GLU A 62 11.22 0.16 -3.81
CA GLU A 62 12.22 -0.70 -3.17
C GLU A 62 11.95 -2.19 -3.46
N GLU A 63 10.70 -2.64 -3.36
CA GLU A 63 10.30 -4.01 -3.72
C GLU A 63 10.56 -4.32 -5.19
N THR A 64 10.22 -3.38 -6.08
CA THR A 64 10.47 -3.49 -7.53
C THR A 64 11.97 -3.57 -7.82
N LEU A 65 12.78 -2.73 -7.16
CA LEU A 65 14.24 -2.75 -7.29
C LEU A 65 14.82 -4.08 -6.81
N MET A 66 14.40 -4.57 -5.64
CA MET A 66 14.87 -5.85 -5.10
C MET A 66 14.53 -7.03 -6.03
N MET A 67 13.31 -7.06 -6.57
CA MET A 67 12.91 -8.06 -7.56
C MET A 67 13.80 -7.98 -8.81
N SER A 68 14.06 -6.78 -9.32
CA SER A 68 14.90 -6.57 -10.51
C SER A 68 16.33 -7.10 -10.31
N LEU A 69 16.93 -6.85 -9.15
CA LEU A 69 18.26 -7.32 -8.79
C LEU A 69 18.30 -8.85 -8.66
N PHE A 70 17.25 -9.44 -8.08
CA PHE A 70 17.13 -10.89 -7.97
C PHE A 70 17.04 -11.56 -9.35
N LEU A 71 16.24 -11.00 -10.27
CA LEU A 71 16.12 -11.54 -11.63
C LEU A 71 17.41 -11.38 -12.45
N ASP A 72 18.13 -10.26 -12.29
CA ASP A 72 19.46 -10.07 -12.91
C ASP A 72 20.48 -11.08 -12.36
N PHE A 73 20.45 -11.35 -11.05
CA PHE A 73 21.26 -12.40 -10.43
C PHE A 73 20.95 -13.78 -11.03
N LEU A 74 19.67 -14.18 -11.09
CA LEU A 74 19.26 -15.47 -11.66
C LEU A 74 19.67 -15.60 -13.13
N SER A 75 19.54 -14.52 -13.91
CA SER A 75 19.94 -14.50 -15.32
C SER A 75 21.44 -14.72 -15.48
N LYS A 76 22.25 -14.04 -14.65
CA LYS A 76 23.71 -14.21 -14.65
C LYS A 76 24.13 -15.61 -14.20
N ASP A 77 23.43 -16.18 -13.22
CA ASP A 77 23.72 -17.53 -12.73
C ASP A 77 23.37 -18.59 -13.76
N ALA A 78 22.20 -18.48 -14.41
CA ALA A 78 21.77 -19.36 -15.49
C ALA A 78 22.76 -19.39 -16.67
N LEU A 79 23.36 -18.24 -17.01
CA LEU A 79 24.38 -18.15 -18.06
C LEU A 79 25.73 -18.76 -17.65
N LYS A 80 26.08 -18.70 -16.35
CA LYS A 80 27.35 -19.23 -15.83
C LYS A 80 27.29 -20.74 -15.57
N ASN A 81 26.13 -21.25 -15.15
CA ASN A 81 25.92 -22.62 -14.71
C ASN A 81 24.75 -23.28 -15.47
N PRO A 82 24.83 -23.40 -16.81
CA PRO A 82 23.72 -23.90 -17.63
C PRO A 82 23.35 -25.35 -17.31
N GLU A 83 24.25 -26.14 -16.73
CA GLU A 83 24.00 -27.51 -16.29
C GLU A 83 23.03 -27.63 -15.10
N GLN A 84 22.82 -26.54 -14.36
CA GLN A 84 21.88 -26.50 -13.23
C GLN A 84 20.45 -26.19 -13.68
N LEU A 85 20.26 -25.76 -14.94
CA LEU A 85 18.96 -25.45 -15.50
C LEU A 85 18.15 -26.73 -15.70
N LYS A 86 16.94 -26.73 -15.13
CA LYS A 86 15.97 -27.81 -15.33
C LYS A 86 15.01 -27.42 -16.43
N PRO A 87 14.75 -28.31 -17.41
CA PRO A 87 13.76 -28.03 -18.45
C PRO A 87 12.39 -27.84 -17.82
N TYR A 88 11.68 -26.82 -18.27
CA TYR A 88 10.29 -26.60 -17.89
C TYR A 88 9.43 -27.72 -18.48
N THR A 89 8.62 -28.37 -17.64
CA THR A 89 7.83 -29.55 -18.04
C THR A 89 6.34 -29.25 -18.01
N GLN A 90 5.56 -30.01 -18.78
CA GLN A 90 4.10 -29.89 -18.78
C GLN A 90 3.52 -30.05 -17.38
N LYS A 91 4.04 -30.99 -16.58
CA LYS A 91 3.61 -31.21 -15.20
C LYS A 91 3.77 -29.96 -14.31
N MET A 92 4.85 -29.18 -14.51
CA MET A 92 5.06 -27.93 -13.78
C MET A 92 4.05 -26.86 -14.21
N SER A 93 3.70 -26.81 -15.51
CA SER A 93 2.65 -25.93 -16.01
C SER A 93 1.30 -26.28 -15.42
N ASP A 94 0.92 -27.55 -15.46
CA ASP A 94 -0.37 -28.02 -14.93
C ASP A 94 -0.47 -27.74 -13.41
N GLU A 95 0.64 -27.86 -12.67
CA GLU A 95 0.70 -27.51 -11.25
C GLU A 95 0.47 -26.01 -11.00
N ILE A 96 1.08 -25.14 -11.82
CA ILE A 96 0.88 -23.69 -11.73
C ILE A 96 -0.58 -23.32 -12.06
N ASP A 97 -1.14 -23.88 -13.12
CA ASP A 97 -2.53 -23.61 -13.53
C ASP A 97 -3.53 -24.04 -12.45
N ASN A 98 -3.28 -25.19 -11.79
CA ASN A 98 -4.08 -25.63 -10.66
C ASN A 98 -3.97 -24.67 -9.46
N LEU A 99 -2.77 -24.14 -9.18
CA LEU A 99 -2.57 -23.17 -8.08
C LEU A 99 -3.28 -21.84 -8.33
N LEU A 100 -3.41 -21.43 -9.59
CA LEU A 100 -4.06 -20.18 -10.00
C LEU A 100 -5.57 -20.32 -10.19
N THR A 101 -6.14 -21.52 -9.98
CA THR A 101 -7.57 -21.76 -10.18
C THR A 101 -8.41 -20.92 -9.21
N GLY A 102 -9.28 -20.07 -9.76
CA GLY A 102 -10.17 -19.20 -8.98
C GLY A 102 -9.57 -17.84 -8.60
N VAL A 103 -8.39 -17.51 -9.14
CA VAL A 103 -7.86 -16.14 -9.12
C VAL A 103 -8.41 -15.42 -10.36
N ASP A 104 -9.24 -14.39 -10.14
CA ASP A 104 -9.66 -13.50 -11.22
C ASP A 104 -8.49 -12.58 -11.58
N ILE A 105 -7.94 -12.75 -12.77
CA ILE A 105 -6.88 -11.88 -13.30
C ILE A 105 -7.61 -10.78 -14.08
N GLU A 106 -7.54 -9.54 -13.61
CA GLU A 106 -7.98 -8.38 -14.38
C GLU A 106 -7.05 -8.23 -15.61
N GLU A 107 -7.62 -8.22 -16.82
CA GLU A 107 -6.89 -8.02 -18.10
C GLU A 107 -6.29 -6.61 -18.23
#